data_AF-A0A847WWR5-F1
#
_entry.id   AF-A0A847WWR5-F1
#
_cell.length_a   1.000
_cell.length_b   1.000
_cell.length_c   1.000
_cell.angle_alpha   90.00
_cell.angle_beta   90.00
_cell.angle_gamma   90.00
#
_symmetry.space_group_name_H-M   'P 1'
#
loop_
_entity.id
_entity.type
_entity.pdbx_description
1 polymer ?
#
loop_
_entity_poly.entity_id
_entity_poly.type
_entity_poly.pdbx_seq_one_letter_code
_entity_poly.pdbx_strand_id
1 'polypeptide(L)' 'MSPRLRPLRPREDMPDFVRQALEERGLMPLYEARPPYQRNDYLLWINKAQRDETKQKRLAQMLDELESGGVYMRMNWKG' A
#
# COMPACT_ATOMS: atom_id res chain seq x y z
N MET A 1 3.30 -34.13 -5.35
CA MET A 1 3.37 -33.08 -4.31
C MET A 1 2.89 -31.78 -4.94
N SER A 2 1.58 -31.51 -4.89
CA SER A 2 1.06 -30.20 -5.33
C SER A 2 1.62 -29.14 -4.38
N PRO A 3 2.19 -28.03 -4.89
CA PRO A 3 2.62 -26.95 -4.02
C PRO A 3 1.38 -26.47 -3.27
N ARG A 4 1.42 -26.51 -1.93
CA ARG A 4 0.37 -25.94 -1.10
C ARG A 4 0.24 -24.48 -1.52
N LEU A 5 -0.85 -24.16 -2.23
CA LEU A 5 -1.20 -22.78 -2.55
C LEU A 5 -1.15 -22.03 -1.21
N ARG A 6 -0.25 -21.04 -1.08
CA ARG A 6 -0.26 -20.18 0.10
C ARG A 6 -1.68 -19.62 0.18
N PRO A 7 -2.36 -19.71 1.33
CA PRO A 7 -3.65 -19.05 1.48
C PRO A 7 -3.45 -17.58 1.11
N LEU A 8 -4.27 -17.09 0.19
CA LEU A 8 -4.31 -15.68 -0.16
C LEU A 8 -4.51 -14.93 1.15
N ARG A 9 -3.59 -14.02 1.49
CA ARG A 9 -3.74 -13.22 2.71
C ARG A 9 -5.10 -12.52 2.64
N PRO A 10 -5.83 -12.41 3.77
CA PRO A 10 -7.04 -11.61 3.83
C PRO A 10 -6.77 -10.24 3.20
N ARG A 11 -7.73 -9.75 2.41
CA ARG A 11 -7.66 -8.40 1.87
C ARG A 11 -7.98 -7.46 3.02
N GLU A 12 -7.04 -6.58 3.34
CA GLU A 12 -7.31 -5.48 4.26
C GLU A 12 -8.21 -4.47 3.54
N ASP A 13 -9.22 -4.00 4.26
CA ASP A 13 -10.01 -2.86 3.82
C ASP A 13 -9.18 -1.59 3.91
N MET A 14 -9.39 -0.68 2.96
CA MET A 14 -8.68 0.61 2.93
C MET A 14 -9.16 1.48 4.11
N PRO A 15 -8.27 1.87 5.04
CA PRO A 15 -8.64 2.78 6.11
C PRO A 15 -9.01 4.16 5.57
N ASP A 16 -9.93 4.85 6.23
CA ASP A 16 -10.42 6.17 5.79
C ASP A 16 -9.29 7.20 5.63
N PHE A 17 -8.32 7.23 6.54
CA PHE A 17 -7.19 8.16 6.47
C PHE A 17 -6.27 7.90 5.28
N VAL A 18 -6.19 6.66 4.79
CA VAL A 18 -5.45 6.32 3.56
C VAL A 18 -6.21 6.81 2.34
N ARG A 19 -7.52 6.55 2.28
CA ARG A 19 -8.38 7.03 1.19
C ARG A 19 -8.33 8.55 1.08
N GLN A 20 -8.52 9.25 2.19
CA GLN A 20 -8.50 10.71 2.23
C GLN A 20 -7.16 11.26 1.71
N ALA A 21 -6.03 10.70 2.15
CA ALA A 21 -4.72 11.15 1.69
C ALA A 21 -4.44 10.85 0.20
N LEU A 22 -4.98 9.74 -0.32
CA LEU A 22 -4.91 9.42 -1.75
C LEU A 22 -5.76 10.39 -2.58
N GLU A 23 -6.95 10.75 -2.10
CA GLU A 23 -7.84 11.72 -2.74
C GLU A 23 -7.26 13.13 -2.71
N GLU A 24 -6.75 13.57 -1.54
CA GLU A 24 -6.12 14.88 -1.35
C GLU A 24 -4.92 15.09 -2.28
N ARG A 25 -4.11 14.04 -2.53
CA ARG A 25 -2.97 14.10 -3.46
C ARG A 25 -3.31 13.70 -4.90
N GLY A 26 -4.55 13.27 -5.18
CA GLY A 26 -4.95 12.77 -6.50
C GLY A 26 -4.23 11.48 -6.94
N LEU A 27 -3.70 10.70 -6.00
CA LEU A 27 -2.92 9.48 -6.26
C LEU A 27 -3.80 8.21 -6.37
N MET A 28 -5.12 8.34 -6.23
CA MET A 28 -6.06 7.21 -6.35
C MET A 28 -5.88 6.40 -7.64
N PRO A 29 -5.74 7.01 -8.84
CA PRO A 29 -5.52 6.24 -10.07
C PRO A 29 -4.19 5.48 -10.09
N LEU A 30 -3.14 6.07 -9.52
CA LEU A 30 -1.82 5.44 -9.41
C LEU A 30 -1.84 4.27 -8.44
N TYR A 31 -2.60 4.39 -7.34
CA TYR A 31 -2.83 3.31 -6.39
C TYR A 31 -3.62 2.17 -7.04
N GLU A 32 -4.69 2.46 -7.78
CA GLU A 32 -5.51 1.46 -8.47
C GLU A 32 -4.75 0.74 -9.59
N ALA A 33 -3.84 1.43 -10.28
CA ALA A 33 -2.94 0.85 -11.27
C ALA A 33 -1.97 -0.18 -10.66
N ARG A 34 -1.71 -0.14 -9.35
CA ARG A 34 -0.85 -1.14 -8.69
C ARG A 34 -1.53 -2.51 -8.63
N PRO A 35 -0.74 -3.59 -8.75
CA PRO A 35 -1.24 -4.95 -8.56
C PRO A 35 -1.96 -5.12 -7.20
N PRO A 36 -3.03 -5.92 -7.12
CA PRO A 36 -3.80 -6.10 -5.88
C PRO A 36 -2.98 -6.51 -4.65
N TYR A 37 -1.89 -7.26 -4.85
CA TYR A 37 -1.01 -7.66 -3.75
C TYR A 37 -0.20 -6.49 -3.18
N GLN A 38 0.23 -5.52 -4.00
CA GLN A 38 0.97 -4.33 -3.52
C GLN A 38 0.05 -3.42 -2.71
N ARG A 39 -1.18 -3.24 -3.20
CA ARG A 39 -2.23 -2.52 -2.48
C ARG A 39 -2.45 -3.14 -1.09
N ASN A 40 -2.65 -4.45 -1.03
CA ASN A 40 -2.85 -5.15 0.24
C ASN A 40 -1.62 -5.05 1.16
N ASP A 41 -0.41 -5.16 0.62
CA ASP A 41 0.83 -5.07 1.39
C ASP A 41 1.05 -3.68 2.00
N TYR A 42 0.71 -2.60 1.28
CA TYR A 42 0.73 -1.26 1.85
C TYR A 42 -0.24 -1.11 3.01
N LEU A 43 -1.49 -1.57 2.84
CA LEU A 43 -2.51 -1.49 3.88
C LEU A 43 -2.09 -2.30 5.13
N LEU A 44 -1.64 -3.54 4.94
CA LEU A 44 -1.09 -4.37 6.01
C LEU A 44 0.09 -3.70 6.72
N TRP A 45 1.02 -3.12 5.96
CA TRP A 45 2.18 -2.44 6.52
C TRP A 45 1.79 -1.20 7.31
N ILE A 46 0.86 -0.39 6.82
CA ILE A 46 0.37 0.78 7.53
C ILE A 46 -0.38 0.34 8.80
N ASN A 47 -1.32 -0.61 8.70
CA ASN A 47 -2.13 -1.10 9.82
C ASN A 47 -1.31 -1.79 10.92
N LYS A 48 -0.18 -2.43 10.56
CA LYS A 48 0.73 -3.05 11.52
C LYS A 48 1.40 -2.04 12.48
N ALA A 49 1.37 -0.74 12.17
CA ALA A 49 1.90 0.28 13.08
C ALA A 49 0.93 0.52 14.25
N GLN A 50 1.42 0.35 15.49
CA GLN A 50 0.60 0.58 16.69
C GLN A 50 0.39 2.06 17.00
N ARG A 51 1.37 2.92 16.67
CA ARG A 51 1.32 4.36 16.93
C ARG A 51 0.84 5.12 15.69
N ASP A 52 -0.03 6.09 15.89
CA ASP A 52 -0.60 6.89 14.79
C ASP A 52 0.45 7.70 14.05
N GLU A 53 1.45 8.25 14.75
CA GLU A 53 2.61 8.90 14.10
C GLU A 53 3.32 7.97 13.12
N THR A 54 3.47 6.68 13.47
CA THR A 54 4.11 5.70 12.60
C THR A 54 3.19 5.33 11.43
N LYS A 55 1.87 5.25 11.63
CA LYS A 55 0.92 5.06 10.52
C LYS A 55 1.02 6.21 9.53
N GLN A 56 1.06 7.45 10.01
CA GLN A 56 1.19 8.64 9.16
C GLN A 56 2.53 8.66 8.40
N LYS A 57 3.65 8.30 9.05
CA LYS A 57 4.95 8.18 8.37
C LYS A 57 4.94 7.11 7.27
N ARG A 58 4.30 5.96 7.52
CA ARG A 58 4.16 4.87 6.52
C ARG A 58 3.26 5.29 5.37
N LEU A 59 2.15 5.95 5.68
CA LEU A 59 1.25 6.53 4.69
C LEU A 59 2.00 7.54 3.80
N ALA A 60 2.70 8.50 4.39
CA ALA A 60 3.49 9.47 3.64
C ALA A 60 4.50 8.77 2.70
N GLN A 61 5.21 7.76 3.21
CA GLN A 61 6.12 6.97 2.38
C GLN A 61 5.41 6.28 1.22
N MET A 62 4.24 5.67 1.43
CA MET A 62 3.46 5.06 0.35
C MET A 62 3.09 6.11 -0.72
N LEU A 63 2.63 7.29 -0.31
CA LEU A 63 2.22 8.35 -1.22
C LEU A 63 3.39 8.82 -2.08
N ASP A 64 4.56 9.04 -1.47
CA ASP A 64 5.78 9.46 -2.18
C ASP A 64 6.25 8.37 -3.17
N GLU A 65 6.13 7.09 -2.80
CA GLU A 65 6.45 5.96 -3.69
C GLU A 65 5.45 5.82 -4.86
N LEU A 66 4.17 6.12 -4.62
CA LEU A 66 3.14 6.16 -5.66
C LEU A 66 3.40 7.31 -6.63
N GLU A 67 3.73 8.49 -6.13
CA GLU A 67 4.04 9.69 -6.92
C GLU A 67 5.31 9.51 -7.75
N SER A 68 6.36 8.91 -7.16
CA SER A 68 7.58 8.56 -7.89
C SER A 68 7.32 7.52 -8.99
N GLY A 69 6.29 6.67 -8.84
CA GLY A 69 5.86 5.70 -9.86
C GLY A 69 6.81 4.52 -10.07
N GLY A 70 8.06 4.62 -9.65
CA GLY A 70 9.12 3.62 -9.83
C GLY A 70 9.50 2.86 -8.58
N VAL A 71 8.78 3.05 -7.46
CA VAL A 71 9.16 2.47 -6.16
C VAL A 71 8.01 1.64 -5.56
N TYR A 72 8.46 0.50 -5.03
CA TYR A 72 7.85 -0.63 -4.38
C TYR A 72 8.33 -0.92 -2.94
N MET A 73 7.81 -0.36 -1.84
CA MET A 73 8.34 -0.67 -0.49
C MET A 73 9.86 -0.44 -0.38
N ARG A 74 10.34 0.73 -0.84
CA ARG A 74 11.78 1.06 -1.04
C ARG A 74 12.56 0.17 -2.01
N MET A 75 11.88 -0.65 -2.80
CA MET A 75 12.49 -1.44 -3.89
C MET A 75 12.16 -0.80 -5.23
N ASN A 76 13.05 -0.95 -6.21
CA ASN A 76 12.79 -0.47 -7.56
C ASN A 76 11.65 -1.30 -8.17
N TRP A 77 10.53 -0.65 -8.50
CA TRP A 77 9.39 -1.25 -9.17
C TRP A 77 9.24 -0.62 -10.54
N LYS A 78 9.51 -1.39 -11.59
CA LYS A 78 9.18 -1.04 -12.96
C LYS A 78 7.86 -1.76 -13.24
N GLY A 79 6.75 -1.04 -13.13
CA GLY A 79 5.41 -1.57 -13.34
C GLY A 79 5.26 -2.37 -14.63
#